data_AF-A0A261BUS3-F1
#
_entry.id   AF-A0A261BUS3-F1
#
_cell.length_a   1.000
_cell.length_b   1.000
_cell.length_c   1.000
_cell.angle_alpha   90.00
_cell.angle_beta   90.00
_cell.angle_gamma   90.00
#
_symmetry.space_group_name_H-M   'P 1'
#
loop_
_entity.id
_entity.type
_entity.pdbx_description
1 polymer ?
#
loop_
_entity_poly.entity_id
_entity_poly.type
_entity_poly.pdbx_seq_one_letter_code
_entity_poly.pdbx_strand_id
1 'polypeptide(L)'
;MRFLAFPVLVQTLICNQMSLQEKFSLSLVSKRMKMLVKSTYSNIHGVTFGFLRNKIAIYFQDSTIHWKRRRFYIPRNCSSLFYVERMDRSIEHMIYNHNAEGDFSSLILYLWNHIFEIFSKRNNPLKMTVFIDKMNKYLWMPSVGRATFFSFKREEIEDFIGRHSDLKALEIVGEVDLPLTMNSNVFDVRNIRFYISIRKFTDYLKCFRGFHAIFKPYIHVDHVYEFIDEWIRGDYYENLKFVVVYNGNYGFEQVVLDRYEVKKVGDRSHIPDYYPLDDEDLLYLTDQTNPIPSHQAVFIENNAKNKVASIQFNSRVFEFYIWERELIFPLRP
;
A
#
# COMPACT_ATOMS: atom_id res chain seq x y z
N MET A 1 -27.22 28.95 0.64
CA MET A 1 -27.09 28.03 1.79
C MET A 1 -26.88 28.87 3.05
N ARG A 2 -27.69 28.70 4.10
CA ARG A 2 -27.62 29.52 5.34
C ARG A 2 -26.25 29.44 6.05
N PHE A 3 -25.53 28.34 5.85
CA PHE A 3 -24.18 28.13 6.37
C PHE A 3 -23.20 29.28 6.04
N LEU A 4 -23.32 29.87 4.85
CA LEU A 4 -22.47 30.99 4.40
C LEU A 4 -22.76 32.33 5.10
N ALA A 5 -23.87 32.42 5.83
CA ALA A 5 -24.24 33.63 6.58
C ALA A 5 -23.51 33.71 7.94
N PHE A 6 -22.96 32.59 8.43
CA PHE A 6 -22.18 32.59 9.66
C PHE A 6 -20.82 33.28 9.47
N PRO A 7 -20.21 33.83 10.53
CA PRO A 7 -18.84 34.32 10.47
C PRO A 7 -17.85 33.23 10.03
N VAL A 8 -16.78 33.60 9.33
CA VAL A 8 -15.77 32.66 8.80
C VAL A 8 -15.21 31.75 9.90
N LEU A 9 -14.98 32.28 11.11
CA LEU A 9 -14.51 31.48 12.24
C LEU A 9 -15.46 30.33 12.58
N VAL A 10 -16.78 30.60 12.60
CA VAL A 10 -17.81 29.58 12.85
C VAL A 10 -17.86 28.57 11.72
N GLN A 11 -17.75 29.03 10.46
CA GLN A 11 -17.69 28.14 9.29
C GLN A 11 -16.48 27.18 9.38
N THR A 12 -15.30 27.71 9.71
CA THR A 12 -14.07 26.92 9.85
C THR A 12 -14.16 25.93 11.00
N LEU A 13 -14.72 26.31 12.16
CA LEU A 13 -14.92 25.40 13.29
C LEU A 13 -15.83 24.23 12.91
N ILE A 14 -16.95 24.51 12.24
CA ILE A 14 -17.87 23.48 11.75
C ILE A 14 -17.16 22.58 10.73
N CYS A 15 -16.46 23.16 9.74
CA CYS A 15 -15.72 22.37 8.76
C CYS A 15 -14.63 21.52 9.40
N ASN A 16 -13.95 21.98 10.44
CA ASN A 16 -12.92 21.18 11.13
C ASN A 16 -13.50 19.95 11.84
N GLN A 17 -14.78 19.98 12.22
CA GLN A 17 -15.48 18.84 12.83
C GLN A 17 -16.07 17.86 11.81
N MET A 18 -16.13 18.24 10.53
CA MET A 18 -16.64 17.38 9.46
C MET A 18 -15.65 16.26 9.10
N SER A 19 -16.21 15.10 8.77
CA SER A 19 -15.48 14.00 8.12
C SER A 19 -14.96 14.40 6.74
N LEU A 20 -14.02 13.61 6.20
CA LEU A 20 -13.48 13.83 4.85
C LEU A 20 -14.57 13.76 3.77
N GLN A 21 -15.56 12.88 3.96
CA GLN A 21 -16.65 12.69 3.02
C GLN A 21 -17.61 13.88 3.04
N GLU A 22 -17.95 14.41 4.22
CA GLU A 22 -18.75 15.64 4.34
C GLU A 22 -18.01 16.84 3.75
N LYS A 23 -16.71 16.99 4.02
CA LYS A 23 -15.87 18.04 3.42
C LYS A 23 -15.85 17.95 1.91
N PHE A 24 -15.67 16.75 1.36
CA PHE A 24 -15.69 16.54 -0.08
C PHE A 24 -17.06 16.88 -0.66
N SER A 25 -18.16 16.36 -0.12
CA SER A 25 -19.51 16.70 -0.57
C SER A 25 -19.79 18.20 -0.51
N LEU A 26 -19.41 18.87 0.59
CA LEU A 26 -19.56 20.31 0.75
C LEU A 26 -18.78 21.08 -0.31
N SER A 27 -17.57 20.64 -0.64
CA SER A 27 -16.71 21.27 -1.65
C SER A 27 -17.30 21.23 -3.06
N LEU A 28 -18.20 20.29 -3.36
CA LEU A 28 -18.88 20.17 -4.66
C LEU A 28 -20.05 21.16 -4.80
N VAL A 29 -20.50 21.80 -3.72
CA VAL A 29 -21.69 22.67 -3.72
C VAL A 29 -21.43 24.01 -4.42
N SER A 30 -20.24 24.60 -4.23
CA SER A 30 -19.88 25.88 -4.87
C SER A 30 -18.37 26.16 -4.77
N LYS A 31 -17.87 27.07 -5.61
CA LYS A 31 -16.48 27.57 -5.52
C LYS A 31 -16.13 28.13 -4.14
N ARG A 32 -17.07 28.81 -3.47
CA ARG A 32 -16.86 29.37 -2.12
C ARG A 32 -16.73 28.26 -1.07
N MET A 33 -17.53 27.21 -1.16
CA MET A 33 -17.40 26.04 -0.28
C MET A 33 -16.08 25.29 -0.53
N LYS A 34 -15.69 25.12 -1.78
CA LYS A 34 -14.40 24.52 -2.14
C LYS A 34 -13.24 25.27 -1.47
N MET A 35 -13.22 26.60 -1.55
CA MET A 35 -12.19 27.43 -0.91
C MET A 35 -12.20 27.32 0.61
N LEU A 36 -13.39 27.30 1.22
CA LEU A 36 -13.53 27.10 2.67
C LEU A 36 -12.95 25.75 3.11
N VAL A 37 -13.36 24.65 2.46
CA VAL A 37 -12.86 23.30 2.75
C VAL A 37 -11.34 23.23 2.58
N LYS A 38 -10.81 23.78 1.48
CA LYS A 38 -9.37 23.84 1.20
C LYS A 38 -8.58 24.59 2.29
N SER A 39 -9.18 25.59 2.92
CA SER A 39 -8.55 26.33 4.02
C SER A 39 -8.58 25.61 5.38
N THR A 40 -9.32 24.51 5.49
CA THR A 40 -9.47 23.75 6.74
C THR A 40 -8.47 22.61 6.84
N TYR A 41 -8.12 22.23 8.06
CA TYR A 41 -7.24 21.10 8.26
C TYR A 41 -7.98 19.79 7.96
N SER A 42 -7.32 18.91 7.18
CA SER A 42 -7.76 17.54 6.93
C SER A 42 -6.58 16.60 7.20
N ASN A 43 -6.83 15.56 8.00
CA ASN A 43 -5.89 14.47 8.22
C ASN A 43 -6.23 13.34 7.23
N ILE A 44 -5.64 13.42 6.04
CA ILE A 44 -5.85 12.48 4.93
C ILE A 44 -4.48 12.05 4.42
N HIS A 45 -4.32 10.74 4.24
CA HIS A 45 -3.07 10.14 3.77
C HIS A 45 -3.12 9.81 2.27
N GLY A 46 -4.31 9.52 1.76
CA GLY A 46 -4.49 9.16 0.36
C GLY A 46 -5.94 9.07 -0.07
N VAL A 47 -6.13 8.77 -1.35
CA VAL A 47 -7.44 8.45 -1.93
C VAL A 47 -7.32 7.17 -2.75
N THR A 48 -8.31 6.30 -2.64
CA THR A 48 -8.40 5.08 -3.46
C THR A 48 -9.50 5.22 -4.49
N PHE A 49 -9.16 5.00 -5.76
CA PHE A 49 -10.11 4.81 -6.86
C PHE A 49 -10.22 3.32 -7.18
N GLY A 50 -11.36 2.72 -6.85
CA GLY A 50 -11.68 1.34 -7.20
C GLY A 50 -12.43 1.25 -8.51
N PHE A 51 -11.75 0.83 -9.57
CA PHE A 51 -12.31 0.54 -10.89
C PHE A 51 -12.93 -0.86 -10.90
N LEU A 52 -14.21 -0.92 -10.51
CA LEU A 52 -14.98 -2.15 -10.46
C LEU A 52 -15.72 -2.39 -11.79
N ARG A 53 -16.22 -3.62 -11.99
CA ARG A 53 -16.93 -4.05 -13.19
C ARG A 53 -18.00 -3.07 -13.69
N ASN A 54 -18.84 -2.51 -12.81
CA ASN A 54 -19.98 -1.66 -13.17
C ASN A 54 -19.97 -0.25 -12.55
N LYS A 55 -18.96 0.08 -11.75
CA LYS A 55 -18.88 1.37 -11.04
C LYS A 55 -17.44 1.71 -10.70
N ILE A 56 -17.20 2.98 -10.39
CA ILE A 56 -15.99 3.42 -9.71
C ILE A 56 -16.34 3.72 -8.27
N ALA A 57 -15.51 3.28 -7.33
CA ALA A 57 -15.62 3.63 -5.93
C ALA A 57 -14.48 4.58 -5.52
N ILE A 58 -14.77 5.57 -4.69
CA ILE A 58 -13.78 6.52 -4.16
C ILE A 58 -13.78 6.41 -2.64
N TYR A 59 -12.59 6.17 -2.08
CA TYR A 59 -12.35 6.08 -0.63
C TYR A 59 -11.31 7.10 -0.23
N PHE A 60 -11.54 7.80 0.88
CA PHE A 60 -10.51 8.65 1.48
C PHE A 60 -9.82 7.83 2.57
N GLN A 61 -8.50 7.72 2.48
CA GLN A 61 -7.68 7.02 3.46
C GLN A 61 -7.31 8.02 4.57
N ASP A 62 -7.81 7.76 5.78
CA ASP A 62 -7.44 8.48 6.99
C ASP A 62 -6.83 7.51 8.01
N SER A 63 -6.47 8.03 9.19
CA SER A 63 -5.88 7.25 10.27
C SER A 63 -6.88 6.33 11.00
N THR A 64 -8.17 6.33 10.61
CA THR A 64 -9.19 5.52 11.28
C THR A 64 -9.33 4.15 10.62
N ILE A 65 -9.54 3.10 11.41
CA ILE A 65 -9.80 1.73 10.91
C ILE A 65 -11.06 1.61 10.04
N HIS A 66 -11.90 2.66 10.00
CA HIS A 66 -13.20 2.67 9.34
C HIS A 66 -13.19 3.33 7.97
N TRP A 67 -12.05 3.79 7.45
CA TRP A 67 -11.98 4.49 6.17
C TRP A 67 -12.58 3.69 4.99
N LYS A 68 -12.53 2.35 5.05
CA LYS A 68 -13.13 1.43 4.06
C LYS A 68 -14.68 1.38 4.12
N ARG A 69 -15.30 1.82 5.22
CA ARG A 69 -16.76 1.78 5.44
C ARG A 69 -17.51 2.92 4.76
N ARG A 70 -16.81 4.02 4.46
CA ARG A 70 -17.35 5.25 3.85
C ARG A 70 -16.82 5.42 2.45
N ARG A 71 -17.71 5.43 1.46
CA ARG A 71 -17.28 5.54 0.06
C ARG A 71 -18.27 6.29 -0.80
N PHE A 72 -17.73 6.93 -1.82
CA PHE A 72 -18.53 7.36 -2.96
C PHE A 72 -18.50 6.27 -4.02
N TYR A 73 -19.56 6.13 -4.80
CA TYR A 73 -19.53 5.34 -6.01
C TYR A 73 -20.24 6.05 -7.16
N ILE A 74 -19.78 5.76 -8.37
CA ILE A 74 -20.29 6.33 -9.62
C ILE A 74 -20.54 5.15 -10.55
N PRO A 75 -21.81 4.79 -10.82
CA PRO A 75 -22.14 3.79 -11.83
C PRO A 75 -21.60 4.22 -13.19
N ARG A 76 -21.07 3.29 -13.99
CA ARG A 76 -20.50 3.64 -15.31
C ARG A 76 -21.50 4.22 -16.30
N ASN A 77 -22.79 3.95 -16.10
CA ASN A 77 -23.87 4.40 -16.98
C ASN A 77 -24.57 5.66 -16.43
N CYS A 78 -23.97 6.34 -15.45
CA CYS A 78 -24.58 7.45 -14.76
C CYS A 78 -23.53 8.52 -14.48
N SER A 79 -23.90 9.79 -14.65
CA SER A 79 -23.05 10.93 -14.28
C SER A 79 -23.22 11.33 -12.81
N SER A 80 -24.09 10.65 -12.05
CA SER A 80 -24.38 10.99 -10.66
C SER A 80 -23.40 10.33 -9.68
N LEU A 81 -23.08 11.07 -8.61
CA LEU A 81 -22.21 10.64 -7.53
C LEU A 81 -23.07 10.14 -6.36
N PHE A 82 -22.86 8.89 -5.94
CA PHE A 82 -23.61 8.30 -4.83
C PHE A 82 -22.70 8.16 -3.63
N TYR A 83 -23.15 8.62 -2.46
CA TYR A 83 -22.46 8.38 -1.20
C TYR A 83 -23.10 7.21 -0.46
N VAL A 84 -22.26 6.33 0.07
CA VAL A 84 -22.67 5.20 0.90
C VAL A 84 -21.84 5.17 2.16
N GLU A 85 -22.57 5.10 3.28
CA GLU A 85 -22.01 4.75 4.56
C GLU A 85 -22.59 3.41 5.01
N ARG A 86 -21.70 2.44 5.27
CA ARG A 86 -22.10 1.13 5.80
C ARG A 86 -21.85 1.11 7.30
N MET A 87 -22.91 1.25 8.08
CA MET A 87 -22.92 0.99 9.52
C MET A 87 -23.17 -0.50 9.75
N ASP A 88 -22.74 -1.06 10.89
CA ASP A 88 -22.71 -2.52 11.15
C ASP A 88 -24.06 -3.25 10.92
N ARG A 89 -25.19 -2.53 10.82
CA ARG A 89 -26.53 -3.10 10.47
C ARG A 89 -27.40 -2.24 9.53
N SER A 90 -26.92 -1.12 9.00
CA SER A 90 -27.69 -0.25 8.08
C SER A 90 -26.81 0.32 6.97
N ILE A 91 -27.43 0.57 5.81
CA ILE A 91 -26.78 1.24 4.68
C ILE A 91 -27.51 2.57 4.48
N GLU A 92 -26.82 3.68 4.73
CA GLU A 92 -27.33 4.99 4.38
C GLU A 92 -26.84 5.37 2.98
N HIS A 93 -27.79 5.80 2.14
CA HIS A 93 -27.54 6.27 0.79
C HIS A 93 -27.85 7.77 0.73
N MET A 94 -26.84 8.59 0.48
CA MET A 94 -27.05 9.97 0.04
C MET A 94 -26.76 10.06 -1.45
N ILE A 95 -27.71 10.56 -2.22
CA ILE A 95 -27.57 10.73 -3.67
C ILE A 95 -27.15 12.17 -3.94
N TYR A 96 -25.96 12.36 -4.50
CA TYR A 96 -25.50 13.64 -5.00
C TYR A 96 -25.66 13.65 -6.53
N ASN A 97 -26.72 14.30 -6.99
CA ASN A 97 -26.92 14.54 -8.42
C ASN A 97 -25.97 15.66 -8.86
N HIS A 98 -24.74 15.28 -9.19
CA HIS A 98 -23.84 16.15 -9.91
C HIS A 98 -24.05 15.91 -11.41
N ASN A 99 -24.73 16.84 -12.08
CA ASN A 99 -24.82 16.81 -13.54
C ASN A 99 -23.52 17.39 -14.12
N ALA A 100 -22.48 16.58 -14.19
CA ALA A 100 -21.31 16.95 -14.98
C ALA A 100 -21.67 16.79 -16.47
N GLU A 101 -21.53 17.87 -17.23
CA GLU A 101 -21.50 17.81 -18.69
C GLU A 101 -20.19 17.13 -19.12
N GLY A 102 -20.28 16.11 -19.97
CA GLY A 102 -19.13 15.37 -20.48
C GLY A 102 -19.25 13.86 -20.35
N ASP A 103 -18.24 13.14 -20.86
CA ASP A 103 -18.18 11.69 -20.74
C ASP A 103 -17.76 11.24 -19.32
N PHE A 104 -17.96 9.95 -19.06
CA PHE A 104 -17.63 9.34 -17.77
C PHE A 104 -16.14 9.53 -17.39
N SER A 105 -15.23 9.47 -18.35
CA SER A 105 -13.79 9.64 -18.10
C SER A 105 -13.45 11.05 -17.62
N SER A 106 -14.07 12.05 -18.25
CA SER A 106 -13.91 13.47 -17.93
C SER A 106 -14.42 13.77 -16.51
N LEU A 107 -15.55 13.17 -16.11
CA LEU A 107 -16.04 13.27 -14.74
C LEU A 107 -15.03 12.71 -13.72
N ILE A 108 -14.47 11.53 -13.97
CA ILE A 108 -13.53 10.90 -13.04
C ILE A 108 -12.25 11.72 -12.90
N LEU A 109 -11.72 12.22 -14.02
CA LEU A 109 -10.56 13.11 -14.02
C LEU A 109 -10.84 14.43 -13.29
N TYR A 110 -12.02 15.01 -13.52
CA TYR A 110 -12.47 16.20 -12.79
C TYR A 110 -12.51 15.95 -11.28
N LEU A 111 -13.11 14.85 -10.84
CA LEU A 111 -13.21 14.52 -9.41
C LEU A 111 -11.83 14.30 -8.80
N TRP A 112 -10.92 13.62 -9.48
CA TRP A 112 -9.54 13.49 -9.02
C TRP A 112 -8.87 14.85 -8.88
N ASN A 113 -8.92 15.70 -9.90
CA ASN A 113 -8.30 17.03 -9.85
C ASN A 113 -8.90 17.88 -8.73
N HIS A 114 -10.22 17.80 -8.53
CA HIS A 114 -10.90 18.50 -7.46
C HIS A 114 -10.48 18.00 -6.07
N ILE A 115 -10.42 16.67 -5.87
CA ILE A 115 -9.92 16.03 -4.64
C ILE A 115 -8.47 16.42 -4.36
N PHE A 116 -7.61 16.35 -5.38
CA PHE A 116 -6.21 16.72 -5.27
C PHE A 116 -6.07 18.19 -4.86
N GLU A 117 -6.81 19.11 -5.47
CA GLU A 117 -6.72 20.52 -5.17
C GLU A 117 -7.15 20.89 -3.73
N ILE A 118 -8.14 20.19 -3.17
CA ILE A 118 -8.66 20.49 -1.83
C ILE A 118 -7.88 19.80 -0.71
N PHE A 119 -7.29 18.62 -0.98
CA PHE A 119 -6.67 17.81 0.07
C PHE A 119 -5.15 17.66 -0.05
N SER A 120 -4.57 17.88 -1.24
CA SER A 120 -3.11 17.80 -1.42
C SER A 120 -2.43 19.02 -0.81
N LYS A 121 -1.43 18.79 0.04
CA LYS A 121 -0.64 19.84 0.69
C LYS A 121 0.77 19.84 0.10
N ARG A 122 1.42 21.01 0.07
CA ARG A 122 2.77 21.18 -0.49
C ARG A 122 3.81 20.22 0.11
N ASN A 123 3.72 19.98 1.42
CA ASN A 123 4.67 19.14 2.16
C ASN A 123 4.16 17.71 2.38
N ASN A 124 2.94 17.39 1.95
CA ASN A 124 2.37 16.05 2.04
C ASN A 124 1.40 15.86 0.86
N PRO A 125 1.94 15.56 -0.34
CA PRO A 125 1.12 15.44 -1.53
C PRO A 125 0.20 14.23 -1.40
N LEU A 126 -1.08 14.44 -1.72
CA LEU A 126 -2.09 13.39 -1.66
C LEU A 126 -1.71 12.23 -2.57
N LYS A 127 -1.68 11.02 -2.03
CA LYS A 127 -1.34 9.81 -2.79
C LYS A 127 -2.58 9.18 -3.40
N MET A 128 -2.46 8.76 -4.66
CA MET A 128 -3.48 7.97 -5.33
C MET A 128 -3.15 6.48 -5.23
N THR A 129 -4.13 5.71 -4.74
CA THR A 129 -4.20 4.27 -4.90
C THR A 129 -5.27 3.93 -5.94
N VAL A 130 -4.98 2.99 -6.85
CA VAL A 130 -5.99 2.43 -7.75
C VAL A 130 -6.21 0.95 -7.44
N PHE A 131 -7.48 0.55 -7.37
CA PHE A 131 -7.88 -0.84 -7.33
C PHE A 131 -8.46 -1.17 -8.71
N ILE A 132 -7.95 -2.21 -9.35
CA ILE A 132 -8.31 -2.58 -10.72
C ILE A 132 -8.85 -4.01 -10.70
N ASP A 133 -10.17 -4.12 -10.84
CA ASP A 133 -10.87 -5.40 -10.99
C ASP A 133 -10.53 -6.05 -12.34
N LYS A 134 -10.65 -5.26 -13.41
CA LYS A 134 -10.31 -5.65 -14.79
C LYS A 134 -9.64 -4.49 -15.52
N MET A 135 -8.53 -4.76 -16.20
CA MET A 135 -7.77 -3.71 -16.89
C MET A 135 -8.59 -2.95 -17.94
N ASN A 136 -9.45 -3.65 -18.71
CA ASN A 136 -10.31 -2.99 -19.70
C ASN A 136 -11.40 -2.05 -19.12
N LYS A 137 -11.51 -1.98 -17.78
CA LYS A 137 -12.34 -1.02 -17.06
C LYS A 137 -11.52 0.10 -16.45
N TYR A 138 -10.21 -0.04 -16.32
CA TYR A 138 -9.37 1.01 -15.78
C TYR A 138 -9.42 2.26 -16.66
N LEU A 139 -9.52 3.43 -16.03
CA LEU A 139 -9.32 4.70 -16.71
C LEU A 139 -7.93 5.19 -16.33
N TRP A 140 -7.14 5.59 -17.30
CA TRP A 140 -5.76 6.02 -17.07
C TRP A 140 -5.74 7.30 -16.22
N MET A 141 -5.30 7.16 -14.96
CA MET A 141 -5.22 8.24 -13.99
C MET A 141 -3.78 8.78 -13.88
N PRO A 142 -3.57 10.09 -13.72
CA PRO A 142 -2.23 10.61 -13.47
C PRO A 142 -1.78 10.32 -12.03
N SER A 143 -0.46 10.26 -11.82
CA SER A 143 0.19 10.20 -10.50
C SER A 143 -0.31 9.07 -9.58
N VAL A 144 -0.48 7.89 -10.16
CA VAL A 144 -0.78 6.66 -9.41
C VAL A 144 0.47 6.21 -8.64
N GLY A 145 0.42 6.32 -7.32
CA GLY A 145 1.51 5.88 -6.44
C GLY A 145 1.40 4.41 -6.02
N ARG A 146 0.17 3.88 -5.97
CA ARG A 146 -0.10 2.49 -5.60
C ARG A 146 -1.17 1.87 -6.50
N ALA A 147 -1.00 0.60 -6.85
CA ALA A 147 -1.99 -0.15 -7.61
C ALA A 147 -2.24 -1.55 -7.01
N THR A 148 -3.49 -2.00 -7.05
CA THR A 148 -3.88 -3.37 -6.72
C THR A 148 -4.63 -3.99 -7.90
N PHE A 149 -4.20 -5.16 -8.36
CA PHE A 149 -4.77 -5.88 -9.50
C PHE A 149 -5.40 -7.21 -9.08
N PHE A 150 -6.56 -7.55 -9.67
CA PHE A 150 -7.26 -8.83 -9.42
C PHE A 150 -7.32 -9.74 -10.65
N SER A 151 -7.47 -9.14 -11.84
CA SER A 151 -7.50 -9.88 -13.11
C SER A 151 -6.88 -9.02 -14.21
N PHE A 152 -5.86 -9.57 -14.85
CA PHE A 152 -5.02 -8.87 -15.80
C PHE A 152 -4.24 -9.88 -16.65
N LYS A 153 -3.68 -9.41 -17.75
CA LYS A 153 -2.67 -10.10 -18.55
C LYS A 153 -1.29 -9.53 -18.27
N ARG A 154 -0.25 -10.26 -18.64
CA ARG A 154 1.13 -9.81 -18.47
C ARG A 154 1.38 -8.46 -19.13
N GLU A 155 1.01 -8.35 -20.39
CA GLU A 155 1.28 -7.16 -21.22
C GLU A 155 0.56 -5.93 -20.66
N GLU A 156 -0.61 -6.14 -20.03
CA GLU A 156 -1.39 -5.10 -19.38
C GLU A 156 -0.68 -4.51 -18.15
N ILE A 157 -0.02 -5.34 -17.35
CA ILE A 157 0.77 -4.87 -16.21
C ILE A 157 2.01 -4.12 -16.69
N GLU A 158 2.72 -4.65 -17.68
CA GLU A 158 3.92 -3.99 -18.22
C GLU A 158 3.59 -2.61 -18.80
N ASP A 159 2.52 -2.52 -19.61
CA ASP A 159 2.03 -1.25 -20.15
C ASP A 159 1.58 -0.30 -19.02
N PHE A 160 0.92 -0.82 -17.99
CA PHE A 160 0.52 -0.02 -16.83
C PHE A 160 1.73 0.58 -16.10
N ILE A 161 2.73 -0.24 -15.77
CA ILE A 161 3.94 0.24 -15.08
C ILE A 161 4.68 1.24 -15.97
N GLY A 162 4.82 0.95 -17.26
CA GLY A 162 5.47 1.85 -18.23
C GLY A 162 4.81 3.23 -18.34
N ARG A 163 3.51 3.33 -18.07
CA ARG A 163 2.75 4.60 -18.08
C ARG A 163 2.66 5.28 -16.72
N HIS A 164 3.09 4.63 -15.64
CA HIS A 164 3.00 5.16 -14.28
C HIS A 164 4.38 5.17 -13.60
N SER A 165 5.24 6.11 -14.01
CA SER A 165 6.57 6.31 -13.41
C SER A 165 6.54 6.63 -11.92
N ASP A 166 5.43 7.15 -11.41
CA ASP A 166 5.21 7.48 -10.00
C ASP A 166 4.85 6.24 -9.15
N LEU A 167 4.63 5.08 -9.78
CA LEU A 167 4.21 3.86 -9.08
C LEU A 167 5.31 3.36 -8.15
N LYS A 168 5.03 3.37 -6.85
CA LYS A 168 5.94 2.87 -5.80
C LYS A 168 5.47 1.56 -5.19
N ALA A 169 4.20 1.22 -5.32
CA ALA A 169 3.65 0.00 -4.72
C ALA A 169 2.70 -0.73 -5.66
N LEU A 170 2.93 -2.03 -5.84
CA LEU A 170 2.13 -2.89 -6.68
C LEU A 170 1.69 -4.12 -5.89
N GLU A 171 0.38 -4.33 -5.84
CA GLU A 171 -0.25 -5.48 -5.21
C GLU A 171 -0.95 -6.30 -6.28
N ILE A 172 -0.62 -7.58 -6.35
CA ILE A 172 -1.18 -8.52 -7.31
C ILE A 172 -1.92 -9.61 -6.54
N VAL A 173 -3.22 -9.73 -6.83
CA VAL A 173 -4.12 -10.66 -6.16
C VAL A 173 -4.68 -11.65 -7.17
N GLY A 174 -4.57 -12.94 -6.86
CA GLY A 174 -5.21 -14.01 -7.64
C GLY A 174 -4.23 -15.04 -8.17
N GLU A 175 -4.77 -16.02 -8.88
CA GLU A 175 -3.96 -17.02 -9.58
C GLU A 175 -3.32 -16.38 -10.81
N VAL A 176 -2.00 -16.33 -10.74
CA VAL A 176 -1.17 -15.64 -11.70
C VAL A 176 -0.37 -16.69 -12.43
N ASP A 177 -0.85 -17.08 -13.61
CA ASP A 177 0.04 -17.70 -14.61
C ASP A 177 0.77 -16.58 -15.36
N LEU A 178 1.54 -15.77 -14.62
CA LEU A 178 2.49 -14.85 -15.22
C LEU A 178 3.82 -15.59 -15.31
N PRO A 179 4.24 -16.05 -16.51
CA PRO A 179 5.65 -16.20 -16.79
C PRO A 179 6.24 -14.79 -16.89
N LEU A 180 6.40 -14.09 -15.75
CA LEU A 180 7.22 -12.88 -15.71
C LEU A 180 8.63 -13.31 -16.12
N THR A 181 9.15 -12.72 -17.20
CA THR A 181 10.56 -12.91 -17.52
C THR A 181 11.40 -12.10 -16.55
N MET A 182 12.67 -12.47 -16.38
CA MET A 182 13.61 -11.78 -15.49
C MET A 182 13.69 -10.25 -15.75
N ASN A 183 13.37 -9.83 -16.98
CA ASN A 183 13.40 -8.44 -17.43
C ASN A 183 12.05 -7.69 -17.26
N SER A 184 11.10 -8.25 -16.50
CA SER A 184 9.82 -7.58 -16.22
C SER A 184 10.01 -6.32 -15.38
N ASN A 185 9.29 -5.24 -15.70
CA ASN A 185 9.32 -3.99 -14.94
C ASN A 185 8.63 -4.14 -13.57
N VAL A 186 7.83 -5.20 -13.39
CA VAL A 186 7.22 -5.55 -12.08
C VAL A 186 8.29 -5.66 -11.00
N PHE A 187 9.45 -6.21 -11.35
CA PHE A 187 10.53 -6.43 -10.41
C PHE A 187 11.29 -5.16 -10.03
N ASP A 188 11.09 -4.06 -10.75
CA ASP A 188 11.69 -2.75 -10.46
C ASP A 188 10.80 -1.88 -9.57
N VAL A 189 9.55 -2.28 -9.34
CA VAL A 189 8.65 -1.55 -8.44
C VAL A 189 9.19 -1.64 -7.01
N ARG A 190 9.30 -0.48 -6.34
CA ARG A 190 9.89 -0.38 -4.98
C ARG A 190 9.27 -1.37 -3.99
N ASN A 191 7.95 -1.48 -3.98
CA ASN A 191 7.20 -2.34 -3.07
C ASN A 191 6.30 -3.28 -3.87
N ILE A 192 6.44 -4.59 -3.67
CA ILE A 192 5.56 -5.59 -4.28
C ILE A 192 4.83 -6.41 -3.23
N ARG A 193 3.59 -6.77 -3.54
CA ARG A 193 2.83 -7.73 -2.76
C ARG A 193 2.11 -8.72 -3.66
N PHE A 194 2.43 -10.00 -3.51
CA PHE A 194 1.87 -11.07 -4.33
C PHE A 194 1.03 -12.02 -3.48
N TYR A 195 -0.26 -12.12 -3.79
CA TYR A 195 -1.17 -13.14 -3.26
C TYR A 195 -1.39 -14.20 -4.34
N ILE A 196 -0.34 -14.98 -4.60
CA ILE A 196 -0.26 -15.93 -5.72
C ILE A 196 0.09 -17.31 -5.17
N SER A 197 -0.50 -18.39 -5.70
CA SER A 197 -0.29 -19.77 -5.24
C SER A 197 0.59 -20.65 -6.14
N ILE A 198 0.95 -20.19 -7.35
CA ILE A 198 1.44 -21.08 -8.41
C ILE A 198 2.96 -21.32 -8.36
N ARG A 199 3.76 -20.30 -8.03
CA ARG A 199 5.23 -20.38 -8.02
C ARG A 199 5.80 -20.15 -6.63
N LYS A 200 7.03 -20.60 -6.42
CA LYS A 200 7.76 -20.36 -5.18
C LYS A 200 8.04 -18.86 -5.07
N PHE A 201 8.00 -18.31 -3.86
CA PHE A 201 8.31 -16.89 -3.68
C PHE A 201 9.77 -16.57 -4.04
N THR A 202 10.68 -17.53 -3.88
CA THR A 202 12.09 -17.43 -4.27
C THR A 202 12.28 -17.17 -5.75
N ASP A 203 11.44 -17.75 -6.62
CA ASP A 203 11.49 -17.53 -8.07
C ASP A 203 11.26 -16.05 -8.43
N TYR A 204 10.34 -15.40 -7.72
CA TYR A 204 10.07 -13.96 -7.90
C TYR A 204 11.19 -13.12 -7.29
N LEU A 205 11.65 -13.49 -6.10
CA LEU A 205 12.65 -12.73 -5.35
C LEU A 205 14.01 -12.73 -6.05
N LYS A 206 14.38 -13.82 -6.74
CA LYS A 206 15.57 -13.93 -7.61
C LYS A 206 15.62 -12.94 -8.76
N CYS A 207 14.49 -12.33 -9.11
CA CYS A 207 14.43 -11.27 -10.13
C CYS A 207 14.20 -9.87 -9.55
N PHE A 208 13.83 -9.77 -8.27
CA PHE A 208 13.30 -8.57 -7.64
C PHE A 208 14.38 -7.54 -7.30
N ARG A 209 14.29 -6.35 -7.89
CA ARG A 209 15.27 -5.26 -7.76
C ARG A 209 14.76 -4.10 -6.89
N GLY A 210 13.55 -4.22 -6.36
CA GLY A 210 12.97 -3.27 -5.41
C GLY A 210 13.46 -3.46 -3.96
N PHE A 211 12.68 -2.95 -3.02
CA PHE A 211 13.06 -2.81 -1.61
C PHE A 211 12.29 -3.76 -0.72
N HIS A 212 10.98 -3.90 -0.95
CA HIS A 212 10.08 -4.65 -0.07
C HIS A 212 9.26 -5.65 -0.87
N ALA A 213 9.29 -6.90 -0.43
CA ALA A 213 8.53 -7.97 -1.05
C ALA A 213 7.66 -8.69 -0.01
N ILE A 214 6.36 -8.74 -0.27
CA ILE A 214 5.40 -9.45 0.57
C ILE A 214 4.74 -10.55 -0.25
N PHE A 215 4.75 -11.77 0.26
CA PHE A 215 4.22 -12.93 -0.42
C PHE A 215 3.16 -13.61 0.46
N LYS A 216 2.00 -13.96 -0.12
CA LYS A 216 1.03 -14.90 0.48
C LYS A 216 0.73 -16.14 -0.41
N PRO A 217 1.73 -16.99 -0.69
CA PRO A 217 1.56 -18.28 -1.37
C PRO A 217 1.14 -19.45 -0.46
N TYR A 218 0.89 -20.59 -1.11
CA TYR A 218 1.08 -21.89 -0.49
C TYR A 218 2.58 -22.17 -0.40
N ILE A 219 3.12 -22.29 0.81
CA ILE A 219 4.57 -22.30 1.04
C ILE A 219 4.98 -23.57 1.76
N HIS A 220 6.00 -24.21 1.21
CA HIS A 220 6.77 -25.22 1.89
C HIS A 220 7.93 -24.57 2.63
N VAL A 221 8.23 -25.04 3.84
CA VAL A 221 9.33 -24.53 4.68
C VAL A 221 10.68 -24.57 3.96
N ASP A 222 10.87 -25.53 3.04
CA ASP A 222 12.08 -25.64 2.22
C ASP A 222 12.39 -24.41 1.38
N HIS A 223 11.37 -23.66 0.95
CA HIS A 223 11.59 -22.43 0.21
C HIS A 223 12.16 -21.33 1.09
N VAL A 224 11.89 -21.36 2.40
CA VAL A 224 12.50 -20.45 3.37
C VAL A 224 13.96 -20.84 3.61
N TYR A 225 14.27 -22.14 3.72
CA TYR A 225 15.67 -22.59 3.79
C TYR A 225 16.47 -22.20 2.54
N GLU A 226 15.90 -22.42 1.34
CA GLU A 226 16.50 -22.01 0.08
C GLU A 226 16.81 -20.51 0.08
N PHE A 227 15.84 -19.68 0.47
CA PHE A 227 16.01 -18.23 0.57
C PHE A 227 17.13 -17.83 1.54
N ILE A 228 17.14 -18.37 2.76
CA ILE A 228 18.15 -18.00 3.76
C ILE A 228 19.55 -18.43 3.30
N ASP A 229 19.69 -19.66 2.79
CA ASP A 229 20.96 -20.19 2.29
C ASP A 229 21.53 -19.34 1.15
N GLU A 230 20.68 -18.97 0.17
CA GLU A 230 21.03 -18.08 -0.94
C GLU A 230 21.36 -16.66 -0.46
N TRP A 231 20.63 -16.14 0.53
CA TRP A 231 20.94 -14.82 1.10
C TRP A 231 22.27 -14.82 1.83
N ILE A 232 22.60 -15.85 2.60
CA ILE A 232 23.91 -15.97 3.27
C ILE A 232 25.05 -16.01 2.25
N ARG A 233 24.86 -16.69 1.10
CA ARG A 233 25.85 -16.72 0.01
C ARG A 233 26.00 -15.40 -0.74
N GLY A 234 25.03 -14.49 -0.60
CA GLY A 234 25.01 -13.20 -1.30
C GLY A 234 24.36 -13.25 -2.68
N ASP A 235 23.49 -14.23 -2.93
CA ASP A 235 22.83 -14.46 -4.22
C ASP A 235 21.61 -13.53 -4.46
N TYR A 236 21.27 -12.65 -3.51
CA TYR A 236 20.15 -11.70 -3.61
C TYR A 236 20.59 -10.24 -3.79
N TYR A 237 19.68 -9.41 -4.28
CA TYR A 237 19.92 -8.01 -4.66
C TYR A 237 20.18 -7.08 -3.46
N GLU A 238 21.06 -6.10 -3.70
CA GLU A 238 21.56 -5.17 -2.68
C GLU A 238 20.50 -4.20 -2.11
N ASN A 239 19.41 -3.96 -2.86
CA ASN A 239 18.36 -3.02 -2.48
C ASN A 239 17.32 -3.62 -1.52
N LEU A 240 17.27 -4.95 -1.40
CA LEU A 240 16.26 -5.64 -0.61
C LEU A 240 16.41 -5.28 0.87
N LYS A 241 15.37 -4.66 1.44
CA LYS A 241 15.30 -4.27 2.85
C LYS A 241 14.54 -5.30 3.68
N PHE A 242 13.44 -5.84 3.17
CA PHE A 242 12.75 -6.94 3.84
C PHE A 242 11.93 -7.84 2.92
N VAL A 243 11.68 -9.05 3.42
CA VAL A 243 10.76 -10.03 2.85
C VAL A 243 9.79 -10.49 3.94
N VAL A 244 8.49 -10.45 3.66
CA VAL A 244 7.46 -11.03 4.51
C VAL A 244 6.71 -12.10 3.75
N VAL A 245 6.55 -13.25 4.39
CA VAL A 245 6.03 -14.46 3.76
C VAL A 245 4.93 -15.03 4.64
N TYR A 246 3.69 -15.00 4.16
CA TYR A 246 2.51 -15.51 4.87
C TYR A 246 2.24 -16.96 4.46
N ASN A 247 2.16 -17.86 5.44
CA ASN A 247 1.71 -19.24 5.26
C ASN A 247 0.27 -19.40 5.77
N GLY A 248 -0.65 -19.78 4.88
CA GLY A 248 -2.07 -19.88 5.19
C GLY A 248 -2.48 -21.14 5.96
N ASN A 249 -1.74 -22.25 5.80
CA ASN A 249 -2.19 -23.58 6.22
C ASN A 249 -1.24 -24.30 7.18
N TYR A 250 0.05 -23.94 7.22
CA TYR A 250 1.04 -24.59 8.08
C TYR A 250 1.89 -23.56 8.82
N GLY A 251 2.24 -23.88 10.06
CA GLY A 251 3.13 -23.04 10.85
C GLY A 251 4.56 -23.08 10.35
N PHE A 252 5.28 -21.97 10.51
CA PHE A 252 6.74 -22.03 10.54
C PHE A 252 7.15 -22.55 11.91
N GLU A 253 7.94 -23.62 11.93
CA GLU A 253 8.44 -24.23 13.16
C GLU A 253 9.78 -23.62 13.58
N GLN A 254 10.06 -23.65 14.88
CA GLN A 254 11.31 -23.11 15.42
C GLN A 254 12.57 -23.77 14.84
N VAL A 255 12.43 -25.03 14.42
CA VAL A 255 13.48 -25.84 13.80
C VAL A 255 14.11 -25.20 12.55
N VAL A 256 13.42 -24.25 11.92
CA VAL A 256 13.98 -23.48 10.79
C VAL A 256 15.30 -22.79 11.16
N LEU A 257 15.43 -22.38 12.42
CA LEU A 257 16.63 -21.70 12.91
C LEU A 257 17.73 -22.65 13.36
N ASP A 258 17.40 -23.89 13.70
CA ASP A 258 18.37 -24.86 14.25
C ASP A 258 19.47 -25.21 13.23
N ARG A 259 19.21 -24.97 11.94
CA ARG A 259 20.18 -25.14 10.84
C ARG A 259 21.23 -24.03 10.77
N TYR A 260 20.98 -22.87 11.36
CA TYR A 260 21.80 -21.67 11.18
C TYR A 260 22.58 -21.30 12.44
N GLU A 261 23.78 -20.76 12.26
CA GLU A 261 24.55 -20.13 13.35
C GLU A 261 23.88 -18.81 13.77
N VAL A 262 22.81 -18.95 14.54
CA VAL A 262 22.04 -17.82 15.03
C VAL A 262 22.81 -17.10 16.13
N LYS A 263 23.03 -15.80 15.95
CA LYS A 263 23.63 -14.95 16.98
C LYS A 263 22.54 -14.36 17.85
N LYS A 264 22.57 -14.68 19.15
CA LYS A 264 21.81 -13.95 20.16
C LYS A 264 22.62 -12.71 20.54
N VAL A 265 22.07 -11.53 20.26
CA VAL A 265 22.70 -10.28 20.71
C VAL A 265 22.54 -10.19 22.23
N GLY A 266 23.67 -10.19 22.94
CA GLY A 266 23.70 -10.16 24.41
C GLY A 266 23.30 -8.79 24.99
N ASP A 267 23.79 -7.70 24.39
CA ASP A 267 23.39 -6.32 24.72
C ASP A 267 22.57 -5.74 23.57
N ARG A 268 21.26 -5.57 23.80
CA ARG A 268 20.31 -5.07 22.81
C ARG A 268 20.05 -3.57 22.94
N SER A 269 20.74 -2.88 23.86
CA SER A 269 20.46 -1.46 24.17
C SER A 269 20.64 -0.50 22.99
N HIS A 270 21.49 -0.85 22.02
CA HIS A 270 21.70 -0.07 20.80
C HIS A 270 20.78 -0.48 19.63
N ILE A 271 20.09 -1.62 19.72
CA ILE A 271 19.23 -2.10 18.64
C ILE A 271 17.94 -1.29 18.69
N PRO A 272 17.50 -0.67 17.58
CA PRO A 272 16.19 -0.03 17.55
C PRO A 272 15.09 -0.99 17.99
N ASP A 273 14.10 -0.50 18.73
CA ASP A 273 12.93 -1.30 19.12
C ASP A 273 12.18 -1.84 17.88
N TYR A 274 12.31 -1.13 16.76
CA TYR A 274 11.59 -1.33 15.52
C TYR A 274 12.52 -1.20 14.30
N TYR A 275 12.26 -2.00 13.26
CA TYR A 275 12.94 -1.82 11.97
C TYR A 275 12.74 -0.39 11.41
N PRO A 276 13.81 0.32 11.04
CA PRO A 276 13.73 1.70 10.60
C PRO A 276 13.21 1.80 9.16
N LEU A 277 11.91 1.99 9.00
CA LEU A 277 11.29 2.34 7.73
C LEU A 277 11.32 3.85 7.53
N ASP A 278 11.58 4.30 6.30
CA ASP A 278 11.48 5.72 5.95
C ASP A 278 10.02 6.15 5.76
N ASP A 279 9.75 7.47 5.72
CA ASP A 279 8.39 8.00 5.58
C ASP A 279 7.68 7.52 4.31
N GLU A 280 8.44 7.27 3.23
CA GLU A 280 7.89 6.74 1.98
C GLU A 280 7.47 5.29 2.15
N ASP A 281 8.28 4.48 2.83
CA ASP A 281 8.01 3.09 3.15
C ASP A 281 6.78 2.95 4.04
N LEU A 282 6.70 3.74 5.12
CA LEU A 282 5.54 3.76 6.02
C LEU A 282 4.24 4.11 5.30
N LEU A 283 4.31 4.96 4.27
CA LEU A 283 3.15 5.39 3.50
C LEU A 283 2.61 4.31 2.57
N TYR A 284 3.48 3.52 1.95
CA TYR A 284 3.08 2.51 0.96
C TYR A 284 2.86 1.12 1.58
N LEU A 285 3.47 0.85 2.73
CA LEU A 285 3.36 -0.40 3.48
C LEU A 285 2.22 -0.34 4.50
N THR A 286 0.96 -0.19 4.05
CA THR A 286 -0.18 -0.02 4.97
C THR A 286 -0.57 -1.32 5.72
N ASP A 287 -1.05 -1.14 6.97
CA ASP A 287 -1.77 -2.01 7.93
C ASP A 287 -1.11 -3.33 8.39
N GLN A 288 -0.13 -3.90 7.68
CA GLN A 288 0.29 -5.30 7.91
C GLN A 288 1.78 -5.55 8.15
N THR A 289 2.61 -4.51 8.13
CA THR A 289 4.01 -4.62 8.54
C THR A 289 4.22 -3.62 9.65
N ASN A 290 3.72 -3.94 10.85
CA ASN A 290 4.30 -3.31 12.01
C ASN A 290 5.78 -3.67 11.98
N PRO A 291 6.69 -2.70 12.12
CA PRO A 291 8.11 -3.02 12.19
C PRO A 291 8.32 -4.07 13.29
N ILE A 292 9.17 -5.06 13.04
CA ILE A 292 9.44 -6.14 13.98
C ILE A 292 9.91 -5.55 15.32
N PRO A 293 9.33 -5.99 16.45
CA PRO A 293 9.95 -5.81 17.76
C PRO A 293 11.27 -6.58 17.79
N SER A 294 12.39 -5.86 17.75
CA SER A 294 13.74 -6.46 17.67
C SER A 294 14.03 -7.46 18.79
N HIS A 295 13.32 -7.38 19.91
CA HIS A 295 13.49 -8.26 21.07
C HIS A 295 13.03 -9.72 20.86
N GLN A 296 12.20 -10.03 19.85
CA GLN A 296 11.83 -11.43 19.55
C GLN A 296 12.60 -12.00 18.37
N ALA A 297 13.38 -11.17 17.69
CA ALA A 297 14.10 -11.59 16.51
C ALA A 297 15.40 -12.33 16.87
N VAL A 298 15.79 -13.20 15.94
CA VAL A 298 17.11 -13.80 15.91
C VAL A 298 17.93 -13.22 14.76
N PHE A 299 19.25 -13.25 14.85
CA PHE A 299 20.11 -12.61 13.86
C PHE A 299 21.02 -13.62 13.15
N ILE A 300 21.17 -13.46 11.84
CA ILE A 300 22.14 -14.17 11.00
C ILE A 300 22.98 -13.15 10.22
N GLU A 301 24.25 -13.45 9.98
CA GLU A 301 25.16 -12.57 9.25
C GLU A 301 25.34 -13.04 7.80
N ASN A 302 25.35 -12.08 6.88
CA ASN A 302 25.94 -12.26 5.55
C ASN A 302 27.28 -11.52 5.56
N ASN A 303 28.35 -12.30 5.79
CA ASN A 303 29.72 -11.78 5.83
C ASN A 303 30.18 -11.24 4.47
N ALA A 304 29.68 -11.78 3.35
CA ALA A 304 30.06 -11.35 2.01
C ALA A 304 29.54 -9.95 1.66
N LYS A 305 28.41 -9.54 2.24
CA LYS A 305 27.76 -8.24 1.98
C LYS A 305 27.84 -7.26 3.16
N ASN A 306 28.48 -7.64 4.27
CA ASN A 306 28.52 -6.85 5.51
C ASN A 306 27.11 -6.44 6.00
N LYS A 307 26.15 -7.38 5.90
CA LYS A 307 24.75 -7.19 6.33
C LYS A 307 24.37 -8.20 7.40
N VAL A 308 23.35 -7.85 8.17
CA VAL A 308 22.73 -8.73 9.15
C VAL A 308 21.26 -8.86 8.80
N ALA A 309 20.68 -10.04 8.96
CA ALA A 309 19.24 -10.20 8.88
C ALA A 309 18.66 -10.54 10.25
N SER A 310 17.58 -9.87 10.61
CA SER A 310 16.73 -10.29 11.73
C SER A 310 15.60 -11.16 11.19
N ILE A 311 15.43 -12.32 11.80
CA ILE A 311 14.40 -13.30 11.43
C ILE A 311 13.41 -13.41 12.58
N GLN A 312 12.12 -13.33 12.25
CA GLN A 312 11.03 -13.67 13.14
C GLN A 312 10.05 -14.56 12.40
N PHE A 313 9.40 -15.47 13.13
CA PHE A 313 8.27 -16.18 12.60
C PHE A 313 7.24 -16.46 13.70
N ASN A 314 6.02 -16.69 13.24
CA ASN A 314 4.98 -17.33 14.01
C ASN A 314 4.33 -18.42 13.15
N SER A 315 3.24 -19.01 13.63
CA SER A 315 2.54 -20.07 12.90
C SER A 315 1.91 -19.65 11.56
N ARG A 316 2.06 -18.39 11.12
CA ARG A 316 1.45 -17.88 9.88
C ARG A 316 2.35 -16.96 9.08
N VAL A 317 3.44 -16.46 9.65
CA VAL A 317 4.26 -15.42 9.02
C VAL A 317 5.73 -15.74 9.27
N PHE A 318 6.52 -15.66 8.22
CA PHE A 318 7.97 -15.58 8.24
C PHE A 318 8.35 -14.17 7.83
N GLU A 319 9.21 -13.55 8.62
CA GLU A 319 9.61 -12.16 8.46
C GLU A 319 11.13 -12.07 8.48
N PHE A 320 11.68 -11.40 7.47
CA PHE A 320 13.11 -11.30 7.25
C PHE A 320 13.48 -9.87 6.92
N TYR A 321 14.18 -9.19 7.82
CA TYR A 321 14.56 -7.80 7.67
C TYR A 321 16.07 -7.65 7.64
N ILE A 322 16.58 -6.86 6.71
CA ILE A 322 18.01 -6.71 6.43
C ILE A 322 18.49 -5.37 7.00
N TRP A 323 19.58 -5.42 7.75
CA TRP A 323 20.16 -4.31 8.49
C TRP A 323 21.59 -4.06 8.04
N GLU A 324 22.02 -2.81 8.17
CA GLU A 324 23.44 -2.52 8.23
C GLU A 324 24.07 -3.22 9.44
N ARG A 325 25.20 -3.90 9.24
CA ARG A 325 25.83 -4.68 10.30
C ARG A 325 26.14 -3.85 11.54
N GLU A 326 26.58 -2.60 11.36
CA GLU A 326 26.97 -1.70 12.45
C GLU A 326 25.81 -1.32 13.37
N LEU A 327 24.56 -1.38 12.90
CA LEU A 327 23.38 -1.12 13.73
C LEU A 327 23.09 -2.27 14.72
N ILE A 328 23.51 -3.49 14.38
CA ILE A 328 23.25 -4.71 15.17
C ILE A 328 24.49 -5.21 15.90
N PHE A 329 25.67 -5.08 15.29
CA PHE A 329 26.96 -5.49 15.84
C PHE A 329 27.95 -4.34 15.69
N PRO A 330 27.83 -3.28 16.51
CA PRO A 330 28.74 -2.16 16.45
C PRO A 330 30.18 -2.64 16.68
N LEU A 331 31.12 -2.10 15.92
CA LEU A 331 32.54 -2.32 16.17
C LEU A 331 32.84 -1.77 17.57
N ARG A 332 33.41 -2.62 18.44
CA ARG A 332 33.89 -2.14 19.74
C ARG A 332 34.93 -1.04 19.49
N PRO A 333 34.83 0.12 20.17
CA PRO A 333 35.79 1.20 20.02
C PRO A 333 37.21 0.80 20.39
#